data_AF-A0A4Z0E5D5-F1
#
_entry.id   AF-A0A4Z0E5D5-F1
#
_cell.length_a   1.000
_cell.length_b   1.000
_cell.length_c   1.000
_cell.angle_alpha   90.00
_cell.angle_beta   90.00
_cell.angle_gamma   90.00
#
_symmetry.space_group_name_H-M   'P 1'
#
loop_
_entity.id
_entity.type
_entity.pdbx_description
1 polymer ?
#
loop_
_entity_poly.entity_id
_entity_poly.type
_entity_poly.pdbx_seq_one_letter_code
_entity_poly.pdbx_strand_id
1 'polypeptide(L)'
;MTMPGDISPLPIVCVMSEHRQGSQLRVEAEIRSNRPQSGRYRLLVMKQGPSGSAQVSQQSEFSLVPGSAVRVEGLSFSLEPYGRYRARLSVRAGDAEYACEREGPDGSGSL
;
A
#
# COMPACT_ATOMS: atom_id res chain seq x y z
N MET A 1 -4.59 16.60 -31.38
CA MET A 1 -4.78 16.71 -29.92
C MET A 1 -5.99 15.88 -29.53
N THR A 2 -5.80 14.62 -29.11
CA THR A 2 -6.78 13.89 -28.29
C THR A 2 -6.11 12.64 -27.71
N MET A 3 -5.76 12.69 -26.43
CA MET A 3 -5.47 11.50 -25.62
C MET A 3 -6.81 11.01 -25.06
N PRO A 4 -7.30 9.80 -25.36
CA PRO A 4 -8.46 9.27 -24.67
C PRO A 4 -8.02 8.77 -23.30
N GLY A 5 -8.10 9.65 -22.31
CA GLY A 5 -8.09 9.28 -20.91
C GLY A 5 -9.40 8.56 -20.58
N ASP A 6 -9.51 7.29 -20.96
CA ASP A 6 -10.53 6.39 -20.41
C ASP A 6 -10.08 6.02 -18.99
N ILE A 7 -10.23 6.98 -18.07
CA ILE A 7 -10.10 6.74 -16.64
C ILE A 7 -11.46 6.17 -16.23
N SER A 8 -11.72 4.92 -16.63
CA SER A 8 -12.73 4.12 -15.96
C SER A 8 -12.33 4.12 -14.47
N PRO A 9 -13.15 4.64 -13.54
CA PRO A 9 -12.78 4.66 -12.14
C PRO A 9 -12.51 3.23 -11.73
N LEU A 10 -11.24 2.95 -11.38
CA LEU A 10 -10.80 1.62 -10.97
C LEU A 10 -11.83 1.12 -9.95
N PRO A 11 -12.47 -0.05 -10.17
CA PRO A 11 -13.50 -0.56 -9.27
C PRO A 11 -12.97 -0.80 -7.86
N ILE A 12 -11.64 -0.85 -7.71
CA ILE A 12 -10.93 -0.88 -6.44
C ILE A 12 -10.11 0.40 -6.29
N VAL A 13 -10.33 1.07 -5.16
CA VAL A 13 -9.48 2.16 -4.68
C VAL A 13 -8.66 1.63 -3.54
N CYS A 14 -7.34 1.80 -3.59
CA CYS A 14 -6.48 1.48 -2.45
C CYS A 14 -5.78 2.75 -1.94
N VAL A 15 -5.75 2.87 -0.62
CA VAL A 15 -5.17 4.01 0.09
C VAL A 15 -4.15 3.47 1.07
N MET A 16 -2.92 4.01 1.06
CA MET A 16 -1.86 3.65 2.00
C MET A 16 -1.55 4.84 2.91
N SER A 17 -1.65 4.63 4.22
CA SER A 17 -1.24 5.59 5.24
C SER A 17 0.04 5.10 5.92
N GLU A 18 0.84 6.05 6.40
CA GLU A 18 1.94 5.74 7.30
C GLU A 18 1.73 6.46 8.63
N HIS A 19 2.16 5.82 9.71
CA HIS A 19 2.22 6.40 11.04
C HIS A 19 3.64 6.23 11.56
N ARG A 20 4.34 7.35 11.75
CA ARG A 20 5.70 7.37 12.31
C ARG A 20 5.67 7.77 13.78
N GLN A 21 6.34 7.00 14.63
CA GLN A 21 6.61 7.32 16.03
C GLN A 21 8.09 7.06 16.32
N GLY A 22 8.91 8.12 16.30
CA GLY A 22 10.37 8.00 16.38
C GLY A 22 10.93 7.22 15.17
N SER A 23 11.69 6.16 15.44
CA SER A 23 12.22 5.24 14.41
C SER A 23 11.23 4.16 13.99
N GLN A 24 10.09 4.03 14.67
CA GLN A 24 9.07 3.05 14.34
C GLN A 24 8.12 3.61 13.27
N LEU A 25 7.94 2.84 12.20
CA LEU A 25 6.99 3.08 11.14
C LEU A 25 5.93 1.99 11.16
N ARG A 26 4.68 2.41 10.99
CA ARG A 26 3.56 1.53 10.71
C ARG A 26 2.95 1.94 9.38
N VAL A 27 2.98 1.04 8.41
CA VAL A 27 2.30 1.24 7.11
C VAL A 27 0.98 0.52 7.18
N GLU A 28 -0.10 1.26 7.01
CA GLU A 28 -1.47 0.73 6.95
C GLU A 28 -2.01 0.92 5.54
N ALA A 29 -2.95 0.07 5.15
CA ALA A 29 -3.62 0.22 3.88
C ALA A 29 -5.10 -0.12 3.97
N GLU A 30 -5.88 0.46 3.08
CA GLU A 30 -7.30 0.25 2.99
C GLU A 30 -7.69 -0.01 1.54
N ILE A 31 -8.48 -1.06 1.33
CA ILE A 31 -9.03 -1.43 0.02
C ILE A 31 -10.53 -1.11 0.04
N ARG A 32 -10.98 -0.30 -0.90
CA ARG A 32 -12.37 0.16 -1.04
C ARG A 32 -12.92 -0.25 -2.40
N SER A 33 -14.20 -0.57 -2.44
CA SER A 33 -14.92 -0.78 -3.70
C SER A 33 -16.38 -0.35 -3.59
N ASN A 34 -16.93 0.19 -4.68
CA ASN A 34 -18.35 0.48 -4.82
C ASN A 34 -19.16 -0.72 -5.34
N ARG A 35 -18.52 -1.87 -5.58
CA ARG A 35 -19.14 -3.12 -6.02
C ARG A 35 -18.73 -4.27 -5.09
N PRO A 36 -19.47 -5.39 -5.08
CA PRO A 36 -19.01 -6.59 -4.39
C PRO A 36 -17.73 -7.05 -5.05
N GLN A 37 -16.67 -7.25 -4.27
CA GLN A 37 -15.36 -7.70 -4.76
C GLN A 37 -14.76 -8.68 -3.77
N SER A 38 -14.13 -9.72 -4.27
CA SER A 38 -13.35 -10.64 -3.46
C SER A 38 -12.09 -11.04 -4.21
N GLY A 39 -11.08 -11.44 -3.45
CA GLY A 39 -9.80 -11.79 -4.03
C GLY A 39 -8.71 -11.84 -3.00
N ARG A 40 -7.49 -11.54 -3.44
CA ARG A 40 -6.29 -11.58 -2.61
C ARG A 40 -5.53 -10.28 -2.72
N TYR A 41 -4.99 -9.83 -1.60
CA TYR A 41 -4.03 -8.75 -1.61
C TYR A 41 -2.67 -9.25 -1.12
N ARG A 42 -1.61 -8.58 -1.58
CA ARG A 42 -0.25 -8.76 -1.12
C ARG A 42 0.33 -7.41 -0.77
N LEU A 43 0.67 -7.22 0.50
CA LEU A 43 1.43 -6.08 0.98
C LEU A 43 2.90 -6.48 1.05
N LEU A 44 3.74 -5.76 0.30
CA LEU A 44 5.19 -5.93 0.27
C LEU A 44 5.84 -4.66 0.81
N VAL A 45 6.68 -4.77 1.83
CA VAL A 45 7.51 -3.68 2.34
C VAL A 45 8.96 -4.04 2.15
N MET A 46 9.68 -3.23 1.37
CA MET A 46 11.13 -3.29 1.23
C MET A 46 11.73 -2.15 2.02
N LYS A 47 12.65 -2.46 2.93
CA LYS A 47 13.46 -1.50 3.68
C LYS A 47 14.90 -1.58 3.18
N GLN A 48 15.54 -0.43 3.00
CA GLN A 48 16.96 -0.32 2.71
C GLN A 48 17.58 0.69 3.66
N GLY A 49 18.66 0.33 4.35
CA GLY A 49 19.35 1.21 5.27
C GLY A 49 20.83 0.87 5.41
N PRO A 50 21.56 1.61 6.26
CA PRO A 50 23.00 1.40 6.47
C PRO A 50 23.34 -0.01 6.97
N SER A 51 22.43 -0.66 7.69
CA SER A 51 22.59 -2.02 8.20
C SER A 51 22.20 -3.12 7.21
N GLY A 52 21.73 -2.74 6.00
CA GLY A 52 21.34 -3.66 4.93
C GLY A 52 19.89 -3.49 4.47
N SER A 53 19.42 -4.45 3.68
CA SER A 53 18.06 -4.49 3.15
C SER A 53 17.22 -5.58 3.82
N ALA A 54 15.95 -5.29 4.08
CA ALA A 54 14.97 -6.26 4.55
C ALA A 54 13.73 -6.21 3.68
N GLN A 55 13.07 -7.35 3.53
CA GLN A 55 11.80 -7.46 2.81
C GLN A 55 10.80 -8.21 3.67
N VAL A 56 9.61 -7.64 3.83
CA VAL A 56 8.49 -8.25 4.53
C VAL A 56 7.33 -8.32 3.57
N SER A 57 6.68 -9.48 3.45
CA SER A 57 5.46 -9.60 2.65
C SER A 57 4.36 -10.29 3.44
N GLN A 58 3.17 -9.70 3.42
CA GLN A 58 1.94 -10.29 3.94
C GLN A 58 0.97 -10.49 2.78
N GLN A 59 0.26 -11.60 2.79
CA GLN A 59 -0.78 -11.90 1.82
C GLN A 59 -2.01 -12.40 2.57
N SER A 60 -3.19 -11.92 2.17
CA SER A 60 -4.46 -12.42 2.69
C SER A 60 -5.54 -12.34 1.64
N GLU A 61 -6.65 -13.02 1.93
CA GLU A 61 -7.89 -12.91 1.19
C GLU A 61 -8.70 -11.73 1.71
N PHE A 62 -9.50 -11.11 0.84
CA PHE A 62 -10.44 -10.08 1.22
C PHE A 62 -11.80 -10.34 0.56
N SER A 63 -12.84 -9.83 1.20
CA SER A 63 -14.19 -9.77 0.66
C SER A 63 -14.80 -8.42 1.04
N LEU A 64 -15.29 -7.71 0.04
CA LEU A 64 -15.88 -6.39 0.13
C LEU A 64 -17.34 -6.46 -0.28
N VAL A 65 -18.20 -5.90 0.55
CA VAL A 65 -19.56 -5.52 0.13
C VAL A 65 -19.54 -4.09 -0.43
N PRO A 66 -20.51 -3.70 -1.29
CA PRO A 66 -20.55 -2.36 -1.87
C PRO A 66 -20.50 -1.25 -0.81
N GLY A 67 -19.60 -0.28 -0.98
CA GLY A 67 -19.47 0.85 -0.05
C GLY A 67 -18.75 0.52 1.26
N SER A 68 -18.22 -0.71 1.40
CA SER A 68 -17.37 -1.07 2.54
C SER A 68 -15.89 -0.91 2.22
N ALA A 69 -15.09 -0.97 3.29
CA ALA A 69 -13.65 -0.95 3.22
C ALA A 69 -13.05 -2.10 4.01
N VAL A 70 -12.01 -2.72 3.46
CA VAL A 70 -11.19 -3.71 4.14
C VAL A 70 -9.91 -3.01 4.57
N ARG A 71 -9.67 -3.01 5.88
CA ARG A 71 -8.38 -2.60 6.43
C ARG A 71 -7.40 -3.75 6.29
N VAL A 72 -6.30 -3.49 5.59
CA VAL A 72 -5.14 -4.36 5.58
C VAL A 72 -4.41 -4.13 6.89
N GLU A 73 -4.19 -5.21 7.65
CA GLU A 73 -3.38 -5.12 8.87
C GLU A 73 -2.02 -4.53 8.55
N GLY A 74 -1.73 -3.38 9.16
CA GLY A 74 -0.52 -2.66 8.85
C GLY A 74 0.75 -3.38 9.31
N LEU A 75 1.82 -3.27 8.53
CA LEU A 75 3.13 -3.77 8.90
C LEU A 75 3.87 -2.72 9.72
N SER A 76 4.33 -3.11 10.90
CA SER A 76 5.17 -2.30 11.77
C SER A 76 6.63 -2.70 11.63
N PHE A 77 7.52 -1.74 11.42
CA PHE A 77 8.94 -1.97 11.29
C PHE A 77 9.74 -0.74 11.77
N SER A 78 10.96 -0.97 12.22
CA SER A 78 11.88 0.12 12.53
C SER A 78 12.62 0.55 11.27
N LEU A 79 12.75 1.86 11.07
CA LEU A 79 13.54 2.47 10.01
C LEU A 79 14.70 3.25 10.62
N GLU A 80 15.91 2.84 10.25
CA GLU A 80 17.15 3.50 10.65
C GLU A 80 17.22 4.94 10.09
N PRO A 81 17.99 5.83 10.74
CA PRO A 81 18.35 7.12 10.16
C PRO A 81 18.87 6.96 8.74
N TYR A 82 18.41 7.82 7.82
CA TYR A 82 18.74 7.79 6.38
C TYR A 82 18.26 6.53 5.63
N GLY A 83 17.59 5.60 6.32
CA GLY A 83 16.94 4.47 5.69
C GLY A 83 15.78 4.92 4.79
N ARG A 84 15.50 4.13 3.76
CA ARG A 84 14.35 4.28 2.87
C ARG A 84 13.49 3.03 2.92
N TYR A 85 12.21 3.20 2.65
CA TYR A 85 11.31 2.07 2.46
C TYR A 85 10.42 2.29 1.25
N ARG A 86 9.96 1.17 0.67
CA ARG A 86 8.91 1.12 -0.35
C ARG A 86 7.90 0.08 0.11
N ALA A 87 6.67 0.53 0.33
CA ALA A 87 5.52 -0.32 0.54
C ALA A 87 4.71 -0.38 -0.76
N ARG A 88 4.37 -1.59 -1.21
CA ARG A 88 3.50 -1.85 -2.36
C ARG A 88 2.37 -2.76 -1.94
N LEU A 89 1.14 -2.33 -2.14
CA LEU A 89 -0.04 -3.18 -2.02
C LEU A 89 -0.50 -3.57 -3.42
N SER A 90 -0.39 -4.85 -3.76
CA SER A 90 -1.04 -5.44 -4.93
C SER A 90 -2.37 -6.05 -4.52
N VAL A 91 -3.44 -5.76 -5.22
CA VAL A 91 -4.79 -6.28 -5.00
C VAL A 91 -5.25 -6.97 -6.27
N ARG A 92 -5.51 -8.28 -6.19
CA ARG A 92 -6.04 -9.07 -7.30
C ARG A 92 -7.50 -9.41 -7.03
N ALA A 93 -8.38 -9.00 -7.93
CA ALA A 93 -9.82 -9.27 -7.87
C ALA A 93 -10.29 -9.79 -9.23
N GLY A 94 -10.64 -11.07 -9.29
CA GLY A 94 -10.88 -11.76 -10.57
C GLY A 94 -9.65 -11.70 -11.48
N ASP A 95 -9.86 -11.19 -12.69
CA ASP A 95 -8.82 -11.04 -13.72
C ASP A 95 -8.09 -9.70 -13.68
N ALA A 96 -8.48 -8.80 -12.77
CA ALA A 96 -7.85 -7.50 -12.63
C ALA A 96 -6.85 -7.47 -11.47
N GLU A 97 -5.74 -6.76 -11.69
CA GLU A 97 -4.75 -6.43 -10.66
C GLU A 97 -4.65 -4.91 -10.52
N TYR A 98 -4.69 -4.45 -9.27
CA TYR A 98 -4.55 -3.07 -8.86
C TYR A 98 -3.34 -2.95 -7.95
N ALA A 99 -2.65 -1.82 -8.01
CA ALA A 99 -1.55 -1.56 -7.10
C ALA A 99 -1.52 -0.11 -6.64
N CYS A 100 -1.18 0.10 -5.37
CA CYS A 100 -0.73 1.38 -4.86
C CYS A 100 0.60 1.18 -4.14
N GLU A 101 1.38 2.25 -4.14
CA GLU A 101 2.69 2.29 -3.50
C GLU A 101 2.78 3.50 -2.59
N ARG A 102 3.58 3.34 -1.54
CA ARG A 102 4.03 4.43 -0.69
C ARG A 102 5.50 4.24 -0.43
N GLU A 103 6.27 5.28 -0.68
CA GLU A 103 7.70 5.30 -0.42
C GLU A 103 7.97 6.28 0.69
N GLY A 104 9.07 6.08 1.42
CA GLY A 104 9.52 7.08 2.37
C GLY A 104 10.98 6.94 2.74
N PRO A 105 11.51 7.89 3.54
CA PRO A 105 10.80 9.06 4.06
C PRO A 105 10.35 10.01 2.95
N ASP A 106 9.09 10.46 3.00
CA ASP A 106 8.61 11.59 2.21
C ASP A 106 9.56 12.76 2.48
N GLY A 107 10.28 13.19 1.44
CA GLY A 107 11.32 14.21 1.54
C GLY A 107 10.75 15.61 1.77
N SER A 108 10.09 15.83 2.90
CA SER A 108 9.74 17.16 3.41
C SER A 108 10.31 17.34 4.82
N GLY A 109 11.59 17.00 4.96
CA GLY A 109 12.50 17.73 5.83
C GLY A 109 13.33 18.66 4.96
N SER A 110 12.72 19.74 4.44
CA SER A 110 13.52 20.91 4.10
C SER A 110 13.73 21.69 5.39
N LEU A 111 15.02 21.81 5.71
CA LEU A 111 15.69 22.62 6.73
C LEU A 111 14.89 23.79 7.31
#